data_AF-A0A2K4L2R2-F1
#
_entry.id   AF-A0A2K4L2R2-F1
#
_cell.length_a   1.000
_cell.length_b   1.000
_cell.length_c   1.000
_cell.angle_alpha   90.00
_cell.angle_beta   90.00
_cell.angle_gamma   90.00
#
_symmetry.space_group_name_H-M   'P 1'
#
loop_
_entity.id
_entity.type
_entity.pdbx_description
1 polymer ?
#
loop_
_entity_poly.entity_id
_entity_poly.type
_entity_poly.pdbx_seq_one_letter_code
_entity_poly.pdbx_strand_id
1 'polypeptide(L)' 'MTTKAQFDEAAQRLLGEEKYSNLLKSGYSRPDFCREIAQDEFVDNLYSPPTKEADLARIRRVAARLWKGDGVTGLED' A
#
# COMPACT_ATOMS: atom_id res chain seq x y z
N MET A 1 -2.51 14.44 6.65
CA MET A 1 -3.16 13.69 5.56
C MET A 1 -2.05 12.96 4.79
N THR A 2 -2.35 11.84 4.12
CA THR A 2 -1.31 11.03 3.44
C THR A 2 -1.29 11.42 1.97
N THR A 3 -0.12 11.72 1.42
CA THR A 3 0.02 12.03 -0.01
C THR A 3 0.18 10.75 -0.84
N LYS A 4 -0.05 10.84 -2.15
CA LYS A 4 0.19 9.73 -3.09
C LYS A 4 1.63 9.22 -3.00
N ALA A 5 2.61 10.13 -2.99
CA ALA A 5 4.02 9.77 -2.85
C ALA A 5 4.32 8.99 -1.57
N GLN A 6 3.75 9.40 -0.43
CA GLN A 6 3.95 8.70 0.84
C GLN A 6 3.33 7.29 0.86
N PHE A 7 2.23 7.09 0.13
CA PHE A 7 1.63 5.78 -0.06
C PHE A 7 2.51 4.91 -0.97
N ASP A 8 2.94 5.46 -2.10
CA ASP A 8 3.75 4.76 -3.10
C ASP A 8 5.10 4.33 -2.48
N GLU A 9 5.75 5.18 -1.68
CA GLU A 9 6.95 4.83 -0.92
C GLU A 9 6.70 3.72 0.12
N ALA A 10 5.58 3.79 0.86
CA ALA A 10 5.23 2.77 1.85
C ALA A 10 4.96 1.41 1.18
N ALA A 11 4.24 1.40 0.06
CA ALA A 11 3.98 0.21 -0.74
C ALA A 11 5.29 -0.38 -1.28
N GLN A 12 6.19 0.45 -1.80
CA GLN A 12 7.50 0.01 -2.29
C GLN A 12 8.35 -0.62 -1.17
N ARG A 13 8.36 -0.04 0.04
CA ARG A 13 9.12 -0.60 1.18
C ARG A 13 8.56 -1.93 1.69
N LEU A 14 7.24 -2.11 1.63
CA LEU A 14 6.57 -3.33 2.10
C LEU A 14 6.65 -4.48 1.10
N LEU A 15 6.47 -4.19 -0.19
CA LEU A 15 6.51 -5.20 -1.26
C LEU A 15 7.93 -5.48 -1.77
N GLY A 16 8.85 -4.54 -1.54
CA GLY A 16 10.16 -4.52 -2.18
C GLY A 16 10.11 -3.86 -3.57
N GLU A 17 11.23 -3.28 -3.98
CA GLU A 17 11.33 -2.50 -5.23
C GLU A 17 10.97 -3.32 -6.48
N GLU A 18 11.40 -4.58 -6.55
CA GLU A 18 11.14 -5.45 -7.70
C GLU A 18 9.65 -5.77 -7.84
N LYS A 19 9.02 -6.28 -6.78
CA LYS A 19 7.58 -6.61 -6.80
C LYS A 19 6.75 -5.35 -7.04
N TYR A 20 7.07 -4.25 -6.35
CA TYR A 20 6.38 -2.97 -6.55
C TYR A 20 6.48 -2.48 -8.00
N SER A 21 7.68 -2.47 -8.58
CA SER A 21 7.88 -2.04 -9.97
C SER A 21 7.16 -2.91 -10.99
N ASN A 22 7.13 -4.23 -10.76
CA ASN A 22 6.43 -5.18 -11.63
C ASN A 22 4.91 -4.99 -11.59
N LEU A 23 4.35 -4.78 -10.40
CA LEU A 23 2.92 -4.49 -10.22
C LEU A 23 2.55 -3.15 -10.84
N LEU A 24 3.37 -2.12 -10.66
CA LEU A 24 3.17 -0.80 -11.25
C LEU A 24 3.17 -0.87 -12.79
N LYS A 25 4.12 -1.60 -13.38
CA LYS A 25 4.17 -1.84 -14.84
C LYS A 25 2.98 -2.65 -15.34
N SER A 26 2.40 -3.51 -14.50
CA SER A 26 1.20 -4.28 -14.80
C SER A 26 -0.09 -3.45 -14.71
N GLY A 27 0.01 -2.17 -14.35
CA GLY A 27 -1.13 -1.25 -14.27
C GLY A 27 -1.88 -1.30 -12.94
N TYR A 28 -1.27 -1.82 -11.87
CA TYR A 28 -1.89 -1.82 -10.54
C TYR A 28 -2.20 -0.39 -10.10
N SER A 29 -3.44 -0.19 -9.67
CA SER A 29 -3.85 1.06 -9.02
C SER A 29 -3.57 0.97 -7.51
N ARG A 30 -3.55 2.11 -6.81
CA ARG A 30 -3.43 2.14 -5.34
C ARG A 30 -4.40 1.20 -4.58
N PRO A 31 -5.69 1.06 -4.96
CA PRO A 31 -6.56 0.03 -4.36
C PRO A 31 -6.08 -1.40 -4.58
N ASP A 32 -5.47 -1.72 -5.73
CA ASP A 32 -4.89 -3.04 -6.00
C ASP A 32 -3.66 -3.28 -5.12
N PHE A 33 -2.81 -2.26 -4.95
CA PHE A 33 -1.70 -2.32 -3.99
C PHE A 33 -2.17 -2.56 -2.55
N CYS A 34 -3.25 -1.89 -2.10
CA CYS A 34 -3.85 -2.16 -0.79
C CYS A 34 -4.29 -3.62 -0.66
N ARG A 35 -4.86 -4.21 -1.72
CA ARG A 35 -5.31 -5.60 -1.72
C ARG A 35 -4.13 -6.57 -1.69
N GLU A 36 -3.13 -6.36 -2.53
CA GLU A 36 -1.92 -7.18 -2.61
C GLU A 36 -1.19 -7.18 -1.26
N ILE A 37 -0.97 -6.01 -0.67
CA ILE A 37 -0.28 -5.87 0.61
C ILE A 37 -1.06 -6.53 1.74
N ALA A 38 -2.39 -6.45 1.73
CA ALA A 38 -3.22 -7.16 2.71
C ALA A 38 -3.11 -8.69 2.56
N GLN A 39 -3.01 -9.19 1.33
CA GLN A 39 -2.81 -10.62 1.07
C GLN A 39 -1.42 -11.08 1.51
N ASP A 40 -0.36 -10.36 1.14
CA ASP A 40 1.01 -10.67 1.57
C ASP A 40 1.18 -10.55 3.09
N GLU A 41 0.58 -9.54 3.74
CA GLU A 41 0.62 -9.38 5.21
C GLU A 41 0.04 -10.62 5.90
N PHE A 42 -1.06 -11.14 5.36
CA PHE A 42 -1.76 -12.30 5.93
C PHE A 42 -0.92 -13.58 5.92
N VAL A 43 -0.02 -13.72 4.95
CA VAL A 43 0.92 -14.86 4.85
C VAL A 43 2.34 -14.52 5.31
N ASP A 44 2.52 -13.37 5.95
CA ASP A 44 3.81 -12.81 6.39
C ASP A 44 4.89 -12.76 5.27
N ASN A 45 4.48 -12.47 4.04
CA ASN A 45 5.35 -12.38 2.86
C ASN A 45 5.81 -10.94 2.56
N LEU A 46 5.53 -9.99 3.46
CA LEU A 46 6.00 -8.61 3.33
C LEU A 46 7.42 -8.45 3.87
N TYR A 47 8.18 -7.56 3.23
CA TYR A 47 9.44 -7.08 3.78
C TYR A 47 9.20 -6.46 5.17
N SER A 48 10.18 -6.63 6.05
CA SER A 48 10.12 -6.15 7.43
C SER A 48 11.15 -5.06 7.73
N PRO A 49 11.06 -3.89 7.07
CA PRO A 49 11.87 -2.74 7.43
C PRO A 49 11.50 -2.24 8.83
N PRO A 50 12.36 -1.44 9.49
CA PRO A 50 12.04 -0.82 10.77
C PRO A 50 10.79 0.08 10.73
N THR A 51 10.33 0.48 9.52
CA THR A 51 9.11 1.27 9.31
C THR A 51 7.88 0.41 9.00
N LYS A 52 7.96 -0.94 9.00
CA LYS A 52 6.86 -1.85 8.59
C LYS A 52 5.52 -1.47 9.23
N GLU A 53 5.49 -1.30 10.54
CA GLU A 53 4.24 -0.97 11.25
C GLU A 53 3.66 0.39 10.83
N ALA A 54 4.52 1.40 10.63
CA ALA A 54 4.10 2.73 10.18
C ALA A 54 3.60 2.71 8.74
N ASP A 55 4.27 1.97 7.86
CA ASP A 55 3.90 1.80 6.46
C ASP A 55 2.57 1.03 6.35
N LEU A 56 2.41 -0.06 7.11
CA LEU A 56 1.15 -0.80 7.21
C LEU A 56 0.01 0.06 7.75
N ALA A 57 0.27 0.88 8.78
CA ALA A 57 -0.74 1.80 9.31
C ALA A 57 -1.22 2.82 8.27
N ARG A 58 -0.32 3.30 7.40
CA ARG A 58 -0.69 4.18 6.27
C ARG A 58 -1.58 3.45 5.26
N ILE A 59 -1.18 2.25 4.85
CA ILE A 59 -1.92 1.48 3.85
C ILE A 59 -3.29 1.05 4.38
N ARG A 60 -3.37 0.61 5.64
CA ARG A 60 -4.63 0.29 6.32
C ARG A 60 -5.59 1.48 6.36
N ARG A 61 -5.10 2.71 6.57
CA ARG A 61 -5.95 3.92 6.52
C ARG A 61 -6.53 4.17 5.13
N VAL A 62 -5.73 4.00 4.08
CA VAL A 62 -6.19 4.15 2.69
C VAL A 62 -7.19 3.04 2.34
N ALA A 63 -6.88 1.79 2.69
CA ALA A 63 -7.78 0.65 2.50
C ALA A 63 -9.11 0.81 3.25
N ALA A 64 -9.09 1.33 4.48
CA ALA A 64 -10.31 1.61 5.25
C ALA A 64 -11.19 2.65 4.56
N ARG A 65 -10.62 3.72 4.00
CA ARG A 65 -11.38 4.72 3.22
C ARG A 65 -11.94 4.15 1.92
N LEU A 66 -11.16 3.31 1.24
CA LEU A 66 -11.58 2.65 0.00
C LEU A 66 -12.71 1.63 0.22
N TRP A 67 -12.62 0.77 1.23
CA TRP A 67 -13.51 -0.38 1.38
C TRP A 67 -14.63 -0.18 2.41
N LYS A 68 -14.43 0.69 3.40
CA LYS A 68 -15.47 1.02 4.41
C LYS A 68 -16.00 2.44 4.28
N GLY A 69 -15.29 3.32 3.58
CA GLY A 69 -15.63 4.73 3.43
C GLY A 69 -16.21 5.05 2.05
N ASP A 70 -15.87 6.23 1.54
CA ASP A 70 -16.45 6.84 0.34
C ASP A 70 -16.01 6.20 -0.99
N GLY A 71 -15.27 5.08 -0.96
CA GLY A 71 -14.75 4.43 -2.17
C GLY A 71 -13.56 5.14 -2.80
N VAL A 72 -13.04 6.21 -2.19
CA VAL A 72 -11.87 6.96 -2.65
C VAL A 72 -10.67 6.74 -1.73
N THR A 73 -9.46 6.85 -2.28
CA THR A 73 -8.22 6.72 -1.50
C THR A 73 -8.07 7.83 -0.46
N GLY A 74 -8.64 9.01 -0.74
CA GLY A 74 -8.48 10.21 0.08
C GLY A 74 -7.01 10.64 0.23
N LEU A 75 -6.19 10.30 -0.76
CA LEU A 75 -4.79 10.71 -0.88
C LEU A 75 -4.74 12.09 -1.55
N GLU A 76 -3.97 13.00 -0.96
CA GLU A 76 -3.61 14.27 -1.58
C GLU A 76 -2.52 14.06 -2.65
N ASP A 77 -2.40 14.98 -3.60
CA ASP A 77 -1.33 14.95 -4.60
C ASP A 77 0.05 15.18 -3.94
#